data_AF-A0A0K8T0A6-F1
#
_entry.id   AF-A0A0K8T0A6-F1
#
_cell.length_a   1.000
_cell.length_b   1.000
_cell.length_c   1.000
_cell.angle_alpha   90.00
_cell.angle_beta   90.00
_cell.angle_gamma   90.00
#
_symmetry.space_group_name_H-M   'P 1'
#
loop_
_entity.id
_entity.type
_entity.pdbx_description
1 polymer ?
#
loop_
_entity_poly.entity_id
_entity_poly.type
_entity_poly.pdbx_seq_one_letter_code
_entity_poly.pdbx_strand_id
1 'polypeptide(L)'
;MSGCVELELGESLSRRACAVVIKHIIKFIAYNNQQIPYTYDGFQQLVVKKRRLSALGDGEPRSSNPLSFKQIRANTFYDKIETIYNSFETTFRCIEDELVTGNVVNEILVILGATIASPKHLYRIQIPELSGRDECDKRIRSHLFKIYRSIVSSGSNQFSGKCSGLTNIFILINGDCKPSVESGWFIPKFDFRVSVSASQTLIKFVEPSRTISEMETCESVQTKSEHHCCDSDNSNRCDNVSPSINHHASKVQKESTTAKWYLAKQALSGFQDMKIDGVSVYNVLSGFDS
;
A
#
# COMPACT_ATOMS: atom_id res chain seq x y z
N MET A 1 17.84 16.33 -0.24
CA MET A 1 16.74 17.02 0.47
C MET A 1 15.75 15.97 0.95
N SER A 2 15.42 15.98 2.23
CA SER A 2 14.46 15.04 2.82
C SER A 2 13.15 15.77 3.07
N GLY A 3 12.07 15.29 2.46
CA GLY A 3 10.71 15.79 2.69
C GLY A 3 10.02 15.02 3.81
N CYS A 4 9.10 15.67 4.53
CA CYS A 4 8.18 15.00 5.46
C CYS A 4 6.75 15.38 5.09
N VAL A 5 5.86 14.41 5.09
CA VAL A 5 4.43 14.55 4.83
C VAL A 5 3.69 13.89 5.98
N GLU A 6 2.86 14.67 6.65
CA GLU A 6 2.05 14.21 7.77
C GLU A 6 0.62 13.97 7.27
N LEU A 7 0.14 12.76 7.47
CA LEU A 7 -1.19 12.31 7.09
C LEU A 7 -2.05 12.27 8.35
N GLU A 8 -2.93 13.25 8.48
CA GLU A 8 -3.83 13.34 9.62
C GLU A 8 -4.92 12.28 9.49
N LEU A 9 -4.94 11.35 10.43
CA LEU A 9 -6.02 10.38 10.59
C LEU A 9 -6.96 10.87 11.69
N GLY A 10 -8.25 10.55 11.59
CA GLY A 10 -9.20 10.87 12.66
C GLY A 10 -9.20 9.85 13.79
N GLU A 11 -8.69 8.65 13.52
CA GLU A 11 -8.74 7.49 14.40
C GLU A 11 -7.63 6.49 13.98
N SER A 12 -7.35 5.53 14.85
CA SER A 12 -6.40 4.44 14.58
C SER A 12 -6.92 3.52 13.47
N LEU A 13 -6.07 3.14 12.52
CA LEU A 13 -6.44 2.25 11.41
C LEU A 13 -6.46 0.79 11.86
N SER A 14 -7.45 0.01 11.41
CA SER A 14 -7.32 -1.45 11.43
C SER A 14 -6.24 -1.91 10.45
N ARG A 15 -5.74 -3.14 10.60
CA ARG A 15 -4.74 -3.73 9.69
C ARG A 15 -5.19 -3.68 8.23
N ARG A 16 -6.46 -4.04 8.00
CA ARG A 16 -7.05 -4.04 6.66
C ARG A 16 -7.23 -2.63 6.08
N ALA A 17 -7.68 -1.68 6.90
CA ALA A 17 -7.77 -0.28 6.50
C ALA A 17 -6.40 0.29 6.13
N CYS A 18 -5.36 -0.02 6.93
CA CYS A 18 -3.98 0.35 6.63
C CYS A 18 -3.52 -0.21 5.29
N ALA A 19 -3.75 -1.50 5.00
CA ALA A 19 -3.40 -2.09 3.71
C ALA A 19 -4.05 -1.35 2.52
N VAL A 20 -5.33 -1.00 2.64
CA VAL A 20 -6.05 -0.22 1.62
C VAL A 20 -5.43 1.18 1.45
N VAL A 21 -5.11 1.86 2.56
CA VAL A 21 -4.45 3.16 2.55
C VAL A 21 -3.09 3.09 1.85
N ILE A 22 -2.23 2.13 2.22
CA ILE A 22 -0.91 1.92 1.61
C ILE A 22 -1.04 1.66 0.11
N LYS A 23 -1.99 0.81 -0.32
CA LYS A 23 -2.29 0.58 -1.73
C LYS A 23 -2.56 1.89 -2.46
N HIS A 24 -3.36 2.79 -1.90
CA HIS A 24 -3.65 4.08 -2.51
C HIS A 24 -2.45 5.04 -2.54
N ILE A 25 -1.64 5.06 -1.48
CA ILE A 25 -0.40 5.87 -1.46
C ILE A 25 0.55 5.40 -2.56
N ILE A 26 0.75 4.10 -2.75
CA ILE A 26 1.62 3.56 -3.80
C ILE A 26 1.07 3.88 -5.20
N LYS A 27 -0.25 3.73 -5.43
CA LYS A 27 -0.90 4.15 -6.68
C LYS A 27 -0.64 5.63 -6.96
N PHE A 28 -0.79 6.48 -5.95
CA PHE A 28 -0.56 7.91 -6.04
C PHE A 28 0.90 8.24 -6.36
N ILE A 29 1.86 7.59 -5.69
CA ILE A 29 3.30 7.74 -5.97
C ILE A 29 3.62 7.36 -7.43
N ALA A 30 3.10 6.22 -7.90
CA ALA A 30 3.34 5.75 -9.27
C ALA A 30 2.81 6.75 -10.31
N TYR A 31 1.60 7.28 -10.10
CA TYR A 31 1.00 8.24 -11.02
C TYR A 31 1.71 9.60 -11.01
N ASN A 32 1.97 10.19 -9.84
CA ASN A 32 2.57 11.54 -9.76
C ASN A 32 4.04 11.58 -10.17
N ASN A 33 4.74 10.45 -10.09
CA ASN A 33 6.09 10.33 -10.64
C ASN A 33 6.11 9.88 -12.10
N GLN A 34 4.96 9.92 -12.79
CA GLN A 34 4.84 9.55 -14.21
C GLN A 34 5.34 8.13 -14.52
N GLN A 35 5.26 7.22 -13.53
CA GLN A 35 5.58 5.81 -13.73
C GLN A 35 4.42 5.07 -14.40
N ILE A 36 3.19 5.56 -14.22
CA ILE A 36 2.03 5.15 -15.00
C ILE A 36 1.40 6.38 -15.66
N PRO A 37 0.91 6.28 -16.90
CA PRO A 37 0.47 7.43 -17.70
C PRO A 37 -0.97 7.89 -17.39
N TYR A 38 -1.74 7.05 -16.70
CA TYR A 38 -3.12 7.32 -16.28
C TYR A 38 -3.30 6.87 -14.83
N THR A 39 -4.40 7.29 -14.20
CA THR A 39 -4.74 6.81 -12.85
C THR A 39 -4.83 5.29 -12.83
N TYR A 40 -4.60 4.70 -11.67
CA TYR A 40 -4.68 3.25 -11.52
C TYR A 40 -6.07 2.71 -11.91
N ASP A 41 -7.13 3.48 -11.70
CA ASP A 41 -8.48 3.05 -12.08
C ASP A 41 -8.65 3.05 -13.61
N GLY A 42 -8.08 4.03 -14.31
CA GLY A 42 -7.97 4.00 -15.78
C GLY A 42 -7.15 2.81 -16.27
N PHE A 43 -6.07 2.47 -15.55
CA PHE A 43 -5.26 1.28 -15.82
C PHE A 43 -6.08 0.00 -15.72
N GLN A 44 -6.85 -0.13 -14.66
CA GLN A 44 -7.74 -1.28 -14.45
C GLN A 44 -8.81 -1.38 -15.54
N GLN A 45 -9.44 -0.27 -15.91
CA GLN A 45 -10.45 -0.25 -16.97
C GLN A 45 -9.89 -0.75 -18.31
N LEU A 46 -8.66 -0.35 -18.65
CA LEU A 46 -8.00 -0.78 -19.87
C LEU A 46 -7.83 -2.32 -19.92
N VAL A 47 -7.37 -2.91 -18.82
CA VAL A 47 -7.17 -4.36 -18.72
C VAL A 47 -8.51 -5.11 -18.74
N VAL A 48 -9.51 -4.64 -17.99
CA VAL A 48 -10.84 -5.26 -17.97
C VAL A 48 -11.49 -5.23 -19.36
N LYS A 49 -11.39 -4.10 -20.08
CA LYS A 49 -11.94 -3.99 -21.43
C LYS A 49 -11.23 -4.91 -22.42
N LYS A 50 -9.90 -4.97 -22.39
CA LYS A 50 -9.10 -5.91 -23.18
C LYS A 50 -9.49 -7.37 -22.92
N ARG A 51 -9.64 -7.77 -21.66
CA ARG A 51 -10.10 -9.13 -21.27
C ARG A 51 -11.48 -9.44 -21.83
N ARG A 52 -12.43 -8.51 -21.73
CA ARG A 52 -13.78 -8.66 -22.29
C ARG A 52 -13.77 -8.83 -23.81
N LEU A 53 -13.02 -8.00 -24.52
CA LEU A 53 -12.89 -8.09 -25.98
C LEU A 53 -12.27 -9.42 -26.41
N SER A 54 -11.28 -9.91 -25.65
CA SER A 54 -10.63 -11.20 -25.93
C SER A 54 -11.58 -12.38 -25.69
N ALA A 55 -12.45 -12.30 -24.67
CA ALA A 55 -13.45 -13.33 -24.38
C ALA A 55 -14.59 -13.39 -25.42
N LEU A 56 -14.94 -12.26 -26.04
CA LEU A 56 -15.95 -12.19 -27.10
C LEU A 56 -15.42 -12.67 -28.47
N GLY A 57 -14.12 -12.54 -28.71
CA GLY A 57 -13.47 -12.87 -29.98
C GLY A 57 -13.07 -14.34 -30.18
N ASP A 58 -13.33 -15.21 -29.19
CA ASP A 58 -12.98 -16.64 -29.24
C ASP A 58 -14.08 -17.50 -29.91
N GLY A 59 -15.16 -16.88 -30.40
CA GLY A 59 -16.32 -17.55 -31.00
C GLY A 59 -16.56 -17.31 -32.51
N GLU A 60 -15.82 -16.41 -33.17
CA GLU A 60 -15.97 -16.18 -34.62
C GLU A 60 -14.82 -16.82 -35.42
N PRO A 61 -15.12 -17.42 -36.60
CA PRO A 61 -14.09 -18.02 -37.44
C PRO A 61 -13.12 -16.94 -37.89
N ARG A 62 -11.88 -17.02 -37.40
CA ARG A 62 -10.76 -16.15 -37.79
C ARG A 62 -10.69 -16.07 -39.31
N SER A 63 -11.15 -14.95 -39.88
CA SER A 63 -10.84 -14.65 -41.28
C SER A 63 -9.32 -14.66 -41.42
N SER A 64 -8.82 -15.41 -42.38
CA SER A 64 -7.40 -15.73 -42.64
C SER A 64 -6.57 -14.52 -43.12
N ASN A 65 -6.95 -13.30 -42.74
CA ASN A 65 -6.22 -12.11 -43.07
C ASN A 65 -5.09 -11.91 -42.05
N PRO A 66 -3.84 -11.74 -42.49
CA PRO A 66 -2.74 -11.46 -41.59
C PRO A 66 -3.04 -10.18 -40.80
N LEU A 67 -2.90 -10.25 -39.47
CA LEU A 67 -3.09 -9.10 -38.60
C LEU A 67 -2.21 -7.94 -39.07
N SER A 68 -2.80 -6.76 -39.18
CA SER A 68 -2.05 -5.55 -39.51
C SER A 68 -0.94 -5.32 -38.47
N PHE A 69 0.21 -4.80 -38.87
CA PHE A 69 1.28 -4.39 -37.96
C PHE A 69 0.77 -3.49 -36.81
N LYS A 70 -0.24 -2.67 -37.07
CA LYS A 70 -0.90 -1.84 -36.04
C LYS A 70 -1.60 -2.70 -34.97
N GLN A 71 -2.29 -3.75 -35.39
CA GLN A 71 -2.97 -4.69 -34.49
C GLN A 71 -1.97 -5.52 -33.67
N ILE A 72 -0.87 -5.95 -34.29
CA ILE A 72 0.20 -6.69 -33.59
C ILE A 72 0.79 -5.81 -32.48
N ARG A 73 1.16 -4.56 -32.80
CA ARG A 73 1.68 -3.61 -31.81
C ARG A 73 0.69 -3.32 -30.69
N ALA A 74 -0.59 -3.11 -31.04
CA ALA A 74 -1.68 -2.97 -30.08
C ALA A 74 -1.73 -4.15 -29.10
N ASN A 75 -1.76 -5.38 -29.63
CA ASN A 75 -1.82 -6.59 -28.82
C ASN A 75 -0.62 -6.74 -27.88
N THR A 76 0.62 -6.61 -28.39
CA THR A 76 1.82 -6.70 -27.56
C THR A 76 1.85 -5.65 -26.46
N PHE A 77 1.38 -4.43 -26.74
CA PHE A 77 1.25 -3.39 -25.72
C PHE A 77 0.28 -3.82 -24.62
N TYR A 78 -0.91 -4.30 -24.99
CA TYR A 78 -1.90 -4.74 -24.00
C TYR A 78 -1.41 -5.91 -23.14
N ASP A 79 -0.72 -6.89 -23.73
CA ASP A 79 -0.20 -8.04 -22.98
C ASP A 79 0.85 -7.58 -21.95
N LYS A 80 1.68 -6.60 -22.33
CA LYS A 80 2.61 -5.93 -21.41
C LYS A 80 1.87 -5.18 -20.30
N ILE A 81 0.86 -4.39 -20.64
CA ILE A 81 0.01 -3.64 -19.70
C ILE A 81 -0.66 -4.59 -18.71
N GLU A 82 -1.22 -5.69 -19.17
CA GLU A 82 -1.84 -6.70 -18.33
C GLU A 82 -0.83 -7.36 -17.38
N THR A 83 0.36 -7.67 -17.86
CA THR A 83 1.46 -8.20 -17.04
C THR A 83 1.84 -7.22 -15.92
N ILE A 84 1.98 -5.94 -16.26
CA ILE A 84 2.27 -4.89 -15.28
C ILE A 84 1.12 -4.78 -14.27
N TYR A 85 -0.14 -4.79 -14.73
CA TYR A 85 -1.31 -4.68 -13.86
C TYR A 85 -1.37 -5.84 -12.85
N ASN A 86 -1.18 -7.07 -13.32
CA ASN A 86 -1.14 -8.25 -12.46
C ASN A 86 0.01 -8.19 -11.44
N SER A 87 1.14 -7.57 -11.80
CA SER A 87 2.27 -7.34 -10.90
C SER A 87 1.90 -6.36 -9.78
N PHE A 88 1.18 -5.28 -10.10
CA PHE A 88 0.64 -4.33 -9.11
C PHE A 88 -0.37 -5.01 -8.18
N GLU A 89 -1.38 -5.71 -8.72
CA GLU A 89 -2.40 -6.39 -7.90
C GLU A 89 -1.78 -7.47 -6.99
N THR A 90 -0.83 -8.26 -7.51
CA THR A 90 -0.09 -9.24 -6.70
C THR A 90 0.67 -8.57 -5.57
N THR A 91 1.38 -7.47 -5.86
CA THR A 91 2.12 -6.72 -4.85
C THR A 91 1.19 -6.16 -3.77
N PHE A 92 0.05 -5.61 -4.16
CA PHE A 92 -0.93 -5.10 -3.20
C PHE A 92 -1.52 -6.19 -2.31
N ARG A 93 -1.88 -7.34 -2.90
CA ARG A 93 -2.37 -8.49 -2.14
C ARG A 93 -1.33 -8.96 -1.14
N CYS A 94 -0.07 -9.13 -1.56
CA CYS A 94 0.99 -9.57 -0.65
C CYS A 94 1.28 -8.55 0.45
N ILE A 95 1.17 -7.24 0.20
CA ILE A 95 1.27 -6.24 1.27
C ILE A 95 0.10 -6.38 2.25
N GLU A 96 -1.13 -6.59 1.77
CA GLU A 96 -2.30 -6.83 2.63
C GLU A 96 -2.10 -8.09 3.48
N ASP A 97 -1.64 -9.19 2.88
CA ASP A 97 -1.37 -10.45 3.58
C ASP A 97 -0.33 -10.23 4.70
N GLU A 98 0.77 -9.54 4.44
CA GLU A 98 1.80 -9.24 5.46
C GLU A 98 1.26 -8.37 6.59
N LEU A 99 0.39 -7.40 6.31
CA LEU A 99 -0.20 -6.54 7.34
C LEU A 99 -1.27 -7.27 8.17
N VAL A 100 -2.01 -8.20 7.57
CA VAL A 100 -3.15 -8.87 8.23
C VAL A 100 -2.71 -10.10 9.03
N THR A 101 -1.72 -10.86 8.55
CA THR A 101 -1.24 -12.14 9.15
C THR A 101 -0.58 -12.01 10.53
N GLY A 102 -0.52 -10.79 11.10
CA GLY A 102 -0.02 -10.55 12.45
C GLY A 102 1.48 -10.34 12.54
N ASN A 103 2.17 -10.18 11.41
CA ASN A 103 3.53 -9.66 11.38
C ASN A 103 3.55 -8.21 11.87
N VAL A 104 4.62 -7.86 12.58
CA VAL A 104 4.85 -6.47 13.01
C VAL A 104 5.55 -5.75 11.88
N VAL A 105 4.79 -5.00 11.09
CA VAL A 105 5.32 -4.14 10.02
C VAL A 105 5.47 -2.72 10.55
N ASN A 106 6.70 -2.21 10.57
CA ASN A 106 7.03 -0.88 11.09
C ASN A 106 7.09 0.17 9.97
N GLU A 107 7.57 -0.21 8.79
CA GLU A 107 7.82 0.72 7.70
C GLU A 107 7.69 0.02 6.34
N ILE A 108 7.13 0.70 5.35
CA ILE A 108 7.14 0.27 3.95
C ILE A 108 7.95 1.27 3.14
N LEU A 109 8.95 0.76 2.42
CA LEU A 109 9.83 1.53 1.56
C LEU A 109 9.42 1.36 0.09
N VAL A 110 9.13 2.46 -0.58
CA VAL A 110 8.87 2.52 -2.02
C VAL A 110 10.05 3.19 -2.71
N ILE A 111 10.82 2.41 -3.46
CA ILE A 111 12.03 2.88 -4.14
C ILE A 111 11.74 3.10 -5.62
N LEU A 112 11.95 4.32 -6.10
CA LEU A 112 11.99 4.61 -7.53
C LEU A 112 13.45 4.59 -7.99
N GLY A 113 13.82 3.69 -8.89
CA GLY A 113 15.21 3.59 -9.36
C GLY A 113 15.45 2.45 -10.33
N ALA A 114 16.67 2.39 -10.88
CA ALA A 114 17.06 1.27 -11.73
C ALA A 114 17.22 -0.02 -10.90
N THR A 115 17.79 0.13 -9.70
CA THR A 115 17.97 -0.94 -8.71
C THR A 115 17.74 -0.40 -7.30
N ILE A 116 17.59 -1.29 -6.32
CA ILE A 116 17.52 -0.92 -4.90
C ILE A 116 18.82 -0.27 -4.37
N ALA A 117 19.96 -0.50 -5.04
CA ALA A 117 21.26 0.06 -4.67
C ALA A 117 21.50 1.46 -5.26
N SER A 118 20.79 1.80 -6.33
CA SER A 118 20.87 3.09 -7.02
C SER A 118 19.50 3.78 -7.10
N PRO A 119 18.89 4.12 -5.95
CA PRO A 119 17.61 4.80 -5.91
C PRO A 119 17.71 6.22 -6.48
N LYS A 120 16.76 6.60 -7.34
CA LYS A 120 16.52 7.99 -7.74
C LYS A 120 15.79 8.74 -6.61
N HIS A 121 14.77 8.12 -6.04
CA HIS A 121 14.01 8.66 -4.91
C HIS A 121 13.41 7.54 -4.05
N LEU A 122 13.23 7.82 -2.76
CA LEU A 122 12.74 6.88 -1.75
C LEU A 122 11.53 7.47 -1.03
N TYR A 123 10.41 6.74 -0.96
CA TYR A 123 9.31 7.06 -0.06
C TYR A 123 9.31 6.10 1.12
N ARG A 124 9.33 6.66 2.33
CA ARG A 124 9.35 5.93 3.59
C ARG A 124 8.00 6.08 4.25
N ILE A 125 7.18 5.03 4.23
CA ILE A 125 5.85 5.06 4.83
C ILE A 125 5.94 4.40 6.20
N GLN A 126 5.87 5.18 7.27
CA GLN A 126 5.84 4.63 8.63
C GLN A 126 4.45 4.07 8.90
N ILE A 127 4.34 2.83 9.34
CA ILE A 127 3.05 2.23 9.67
C ILE A 127 2.60 2.76 11.05
N PRO A 128 1.36 3.26 11.19
CA PRO A 128 0.86 3.73 12.48
C PRO A 128 0.63 2.55 13.42
N GLU A 129 0.37 2.85 14.69
CA GLU A 129 -0.16 1.84 15.60
C GLU A 129 -1.54 1.38 15.08
N LEU A 130 -1.64 0.07 14.82
CA LEU A 130 -2.84 -0.50 14.22
C LEU A 130 -3.79 -0.96 15.31
N SER A 131 -5.07 -0.67 15.12
CA SER A 131 -6.11 -1.14 16.03
C SER A 131 -6.24 -2.67 15.90
N GLY A 132 -6.41 -3.34 17.04
CA GLY A 132 -6.61 -4.80 17.09
C GLY A 132 -8.01 -5.27 16.68
N ARG A 133 -8.89 -4.34 16.26
CA ARG A 133 -10.26 -4.65 15.84
C ARG A 133 -10.28 -4.76 14.32
N ASP A 134 -10.52 -5.97 13.80
CA ASP A 134 -10.79 -6.23 12.38
C ASP A 134 -12.22 -5.81 12.00
N GLU A 135 -12.64 -4.63 12.45
CA GLU A 135 -13.90 -4.08 11.98
C GLU A 135 -13.75 -3.61 10.53
N CYS A 136 -14.75 -3.97 9.71
CA CYS A 136 -14.86 -3.50 8.34
C CYS A 136 -14.98 -1.98 8.39
N ASP A 137 -13.89 -1.28 8.10
CA ASP A 137 -13.77 0.15 8.31
C ASP A 137 -14.69 0.90 7.34
N LYS A 138 -15.93 1.16 7.80
CA LYS A 138 -16.93 1.94 7.07
C LYS A 138 -16.42 3.36 6.77
N ARG A 139 -15.36 3.82 7.44
CA ARG A 139 -14.77 5.15 7.31
C ARG A 139 -13.56 5.17 6.38
N ILE A 140 -13.20 4.07 5.71
CA ILE A 140 -12.04 4.02 4.79
C ILE A 140 -12.07 5.11 3.72
N ARG A 141 -13.25 5.47 3.19
CA ARG A 141 -13.39 6.58 2.24
C ARG A 141 -13.02 7.92 2.85
N SER A 142 -13.41 8.16 4.10
CA SER A 142 -13.03 9.35 4.87
C SER A 142 -11.53 9.39 5.09
N HIS A 143 -10.91 8.26 5.47
CA HIS A 143 -9.46 8.14 5.61
C HIS A 143 -8.72 8.48 4.33
N LEU A 144 -9.14 7.90 3.19
CA LEU A 144 -8.53 8.21 1.89
C LEU A 144 -8.68 9.70 1.54
N PHE A 145 -9.86 10.29 1.77
CA PHE A 145 -10.08 11.71 1.48
C PHE A 145 -9.18 12.62 2.31
N LYS A 146 -9.05 12.35 3.62
CA LYS A 146 -8.14 13.08 4.51
C LYS A 146 -6.70 12.97 4.04
N ILE A 147 -6.26 11.77 3.66
CA ILE A 147 -4.91 11.54 3.14
C ILE A 147 -4.65 12.35 1.87
N TYR A 148 -5.58 12.32 0.90
CA TYR A 148 -5.42 13.12 -0.32
C TYR A 148 -5.36 14.61 0.00
N ARG A 149 -6.20 15.09 0.92
CA ARG A 149 -6.17 16.49 1.38
C ARG A 149 -4.82 16.83 2.01
N SER A 150 -4.31 16.02 2.93
CA SER A 150 -3.00 16.22 3.56
C SER A 150 -1.88 16.25 2.53
N ILE A 151 -1.87 15.32 1.56
CA ILE A 151 -0.87 15.31 0.49
C ILE A 151 -0.88 16.60 -0.34
N VAL A 152 -2.07 17.10 -0.68
CA VAL A 152 -2.22 18.36 -1.43
C VAL A 152 -1.77 19.55 -0.57
N SER A 153 -2.12 19.56 0.71
CA SER A 153 -1.78 20.64 1.65
C SER A 153 -0.30 20.68 2.05
N SER A 154 0.37 19.53 2.19
CA SER A 154 1.79 19.42 2.53
C SER A 154 2.74 19.73 1.37
N GLY A 155 2.21 20.07 0.19
CA GLY A 155 2.97 20.38 -1.02
C GLY A 155 3.13 19.17 -1.94
N SER A 156 2.48 19.25 -3.10
CA SER A 156 2.54 18.23 -4.16
C SER A 156 3.96 17.97 -4.69
N ASN A 157 4.89 18.90 -4.47
CA ASN A 157 6.29 18.77 -4.85
C ASN A 157 7.00 17.59 -4.18
N GLN A 158 6.48 17.06 -3.06
CA GLN A 158 7.03 15.87 -2.41
C GLN A 158 6.71 14.57 -3.14
N PHE A 159 5.67 14.57 -3.96
CA PHE A 159 5.20 13.40 -4.70
C PHE A 159 5.39 13.51 -6.22
N SER A 160 5.67 14.71 -6.73
CA SER A 160 5.83 14.98 -8.16
C SER A 160 7.28 15.23 -8.55
N GLY A 161 7.64 14.83 -9.78
CA GLY A 161 8.90 15.19 -10.43
C GLY A 161 10.16 14.59 -9.79
N LYS A 162 10.04 13.52 -8.98
CA LYS A 162 11.22 12.93 -8.32
C LYS A 162 12.04 12.02 -9.23
N CYS A 163 11.53 11.68 -10.41
CA CYS A 163 12.21 10.84 -11.39
C CYS A 163 12.09 11.45 -12.78
N SER A 164 13.22 11.56 -13.49
CA SER A 164 13.23 11.76 -14.93
C SER A 164 13.05 10.40 -15.62
N GLY A 165 11.92 10.25 -16.30
CA GLY A 165 11.57 9.06 -17.07
C GLY A 165 11.08 7.86 -16.27
N LEU A 166 10.75 6.80 -17.02
CA LEU A 166 10.29 5.53 -16.46
C LEU A 166 11.41 4.82 -15.70
N THR A 167 11.05 4.17 -14.61
CA THR A 167 11.95 3.39 -13.78
C THR A 167 11.20 2.24 -13.12
N ASN A 168 11.92 1.38 -12.42
CA ASN A 168 11.31 0.36 -11.58
C ASN A 168 10.91 0.95 -10.22
N ILE A 169 9.84 0.40 -9.67
CA ILE A 169 9.35 0.65 -8.31
C ILE A 169 9.61 -0.62 -7.50
N PHE A 170 10.51 -0.55 -6.53
CA PHE A 170 10.77 -1.65 -5.61
C PHE A 170 10.04 -1.41 -4.30
N ILE A 171 9.45 -2.46 -3.75
CA ILE A 171 8.76 -2.43 -2.45
C ILE A 171 9.56 -3.25 -1.45
N LEU A 172 9.92 -2.64 -0.33
CA LEU A 172 10.48 -3.35 0.81
C LEU A 172 9.62 -3.12 2.05
N ILE A 173 9.53 -4.16 2.88
CA ILE A 173 8.85 -4.12 4.16
C ILE A 173 9.90 -4.22 5.26
N ASN A 174 9.81 -3.33 6.24
CA ASN A 174 10.57 -3.40 7.47
C ASN A 174 9.68 -3.93 8.59
N GLY A 175 10.18 -4.89 9.34
CA GLY A 175 9.42 -5.45 10.45
C GLY A 175 10.08 -6.67 11.05
N ASP A 176 9.55 -7.09 12.20
CA ASP A 176 9.72 -8.45 12.69
C ASP A 176 8.68 -9.34 11.99
N CYS A 177 8.80 -9.40 10.66
CA CYS A 177 8.12 -10.43 9.88
C CYS A 177 8.76 -11.75 10.32
N LYS A 178 8.01 -12.59 11.02
CA LYS A 178 8.41 -14.00 11.11
C LYS A 178 8.45 -14.46 9.65
N PRO A 179 9.49 -15.18 9.20
CA PRO A 179 9.51 -15.74 7.86
C PRO A 179 8.33 -16.69 7.76
N SER A 180 7.20 -16.15 7.31
CA SER A 180 6.00 -16.92 7.05
C SER A 180 6.37 -17.77 5.85
N VAL A 181 6.43 -19.07 6.10
CA VAL A 181 6.64 -20.10 5.08
C VAL A 181 5.52 -20.04 4.02
N GLU A 182 4.44 -19.29 4.27
CA GLU A 182 3.18 -19.34 3.50
C GLU A 182 3.12 -18.35 2.32
N SER A 183 3.76 -17.18 2.38
CA SER A 183 3.72 -16.20 1.26
C SER A 183 4.94 -16.29 0.33
N GLY A 184 6.15 -16.43 0.89
CA GLY A 184 7.41 -16.52 0.13
C GLY A 184 7.69 -15.34 -0.84
N TRP A 185 6.84 -14.31 -0.84
CA TRP A 185 6.88 -13.20 -1.78
C TRP A 185 7.85 -12.10 -1.35
N PHE A 186 8.00 -11.90 -0.04
CA PHE A 186 8.93 -10.95 0.54
C PHE A 186 10.21 -11.67 0.98
N ILE A 187 11.30 -11.40 0.26
CA ILE A 187 12.58 -12.10 0.42
C ILE A 187 13.48 -11.31 1.37
N PRO A 188 14.02 -11.93 2.44
CA PRO A 188 14.88 -11.24 3.40
C PRO A 188 16.13 -10.64 2.75
N LYS A 189 16.50 -9.43 3.17
CA LYS A 189 17.70 -8.71 2.73
C LYS A 189 18.53 -8.28 3.95
N PHE A 190 19.47 -9.14 4.35
CA PHE A 190 20.31 -8.95 5.53
C PHE A 190 21.24 -7.74 5.42
N ASP A 191 21.82 -7.51 4.24
CA ASP A 191 22.80 -6.43 4.04
C ASP A 191 22.18 -5.15 3.49
N PHE A 192 20.85 -5.09 3.32
CA PHE A 192 20.21 -3.91 2.78
C PHE A 192 20.23 -2.77 3.80
N ARG A 193 20.76 -1.63 3.36
CA ARG A 193 20.74 -0.36 4.09
C ARG A 193 20.06 0.69 3.23
N VAL A 194 19.19 1.48 3.86
CA VAL A 194 18.55 2.62 3.19
C VAL A 194 19.63 3.61 2.79
N SER A 195 19.71 3.94 1.49
CA SER A 195 20.73 4.85 0.99
C SER A 195 20.53 6.26 1.54
N VAL A 196 21.53 6.76 2.27
CA VAL A 196 21.53 8.11 2.87
C VAL A 196 21.72 9.22 1.83
N SER A 197 22.24 8.90 0.63
CA SER A 197 22.52 9.88 -0.41
C SER A 197 21.33 10.13 -1.35
N ALA A 198 20.33 9.25 -1.37
CA ALA A 198 19.15 9.43 -2.20
C ALA A 198 18.21 10.50 -1.63
N SER A 199 17.48 11.16 -2.52
CA SER A 199 16.34 12.00 -2.13
C SER A 199 15.26 11.14 -1.47
N GLN A 200 14.70 11.62 -0.35
CA GLN A 200 13.75 10.86 0.46
C GLN A 200 12.52 11.68 0.80
N THR A 201 11.37 11.03 0.88
CA THR A 201 10.13 11.59 1.43
C THR A 201 9.61 10.66 2.51
N LEU A 202 9.54 11.16 3.74
CA LEU A 202 8.95 10.46 4.87
C LEU A 202 7.45 10.75 4.92
N ILE A 203 6.64 9.70 5.00
CA ILE A 203 5.19 9.75 5.11
C ILE A 203 4.86 9.20 6.49
N LYS A 204 4.35 10.07 7.36
CA LYS A 204 3.96 9.73 8.73
C LYS A 204 2.46 9.86 8.86
N PHE A 205 1.85 8.94 9.59
CA PHE A 205 0.47 9.10 10.04
C PHE A 205 0.48 9.81 11.39
N VAL A 206 -0.33 10.84 11.51
CA VAL A 206 -0.52 11.59 12.75
C VAL A 206 -1.89 11.21 13.27
N GLU A 207 -1.92 10.55 14.41
CA GLU A 207 -3.15 10.37 15.17
C GLU A 207 -3.52 11.71 15.82
N PRO A 208 -4.82 12.04 15.94
CA PRO A 208 -5.20 13.24 16.64
C PRO A 208 -4.76 13.09 18.10
N SER A 209 -4.08 14.11 18.62
CA SER A 209 -3.88 14.29 20.05
C SER A 209 -5.23 14.07 20.71
N ARG A 210 -5.34 13.06 21.60
CA ARG A 210 -6.55 12.82 22.39
C ARG A 210 -6.78 14.02 23.31
N THR A 211 -7.38 15.08 22.80
CA THR A 211 -8.09 16.02 23.65
C THR A 211 -9.28 15.23 24.17
N ILE A 212 -9.34 15.05 25.48
CA ILE A 212 -10.40 14.33 26.18
C ILE A 212 -11.70 15.14 26.01
N SER A 213 -12.42 14.90 24.91
CA SER A 213 -13.81 15.28 24.60
C SER A 213 -13.95 14.89 23.13
N GLU A 214 -14.70 13.89 22.71
CA GLU A 214 -16.10 13.63 23.00
C GLU A 214 -16.33 12.12 22.97
N MET A 215 -17.00 11.62 24.00
CA MET A 215 -17.53 10.27 24.05
C MET A 215 -18.68 10.20 23.04
N GLU A 216 -18.39 9.96 21.76
CA GLU A 216 -19.38 9.47 20.80
C GLU A 216 -19.72 8.03 21.22
N THR A 217 -20.60 7.89 22.21
CA THR A 217 -21.36 6.66 22.41
C THR A 217 -22.07 6.37 21.10
N CYS A 218 -21.70 5.28 20.43
CA CYS A 218 -22.56 4.67 19.43
C CYS A 218 -23.95 4.49 20.05
N GLU A 219 -24.93 5.22 19.53
CA GLU A 219 -26.34 5.03 19.81
C GLU A 219 -26.73 3.66 19.26
N SER A 220 -26.47 2.61 20.04
CA SER A 220 -27.12 1.32 19.85
C SER A 220 -28.58 1.54 20.24
N VAL A 221 -29.46 1.58 19.24
CA VAL A 221 -30.92 1.53 19.41
C VAL A 221 -31.23 0.29 20.27
N GLN A 222 -31.47 0.49 21.56
CA GLN A 222 -31.93 -0.55 22.46
C GLN A 222 -33.44 -0.72 22.24
N THR A 223 -33.81 -1.80 21.56
CA THR A 223 -35.16 -2.34 21.63
C THR A 223 -35.45 -2.74 23.06
N LYS A 224 -36.53 -2.19 23.63
CA LYS A 224 -37.04 -2.50 24.97
C LYS A 224 -37.13 -4.02 25.21
N SER A 225 -36.46 -4.49 26.25
CA SER A 225 -36.89 -5.67 27.00
C SER A 225 -36.68 -5.39 28.48
N GLU A 226 -37.79 -5.21 29.17
CA GLU A 226 -37.88 -5.17 30.62
C GLU A 226 -37.40 -6.52 31.19
N HIS A 227 -36.43 -6.52 32.11
CA HIS A 227 -36.54 -7.30 33.35
C HIS A 227 -35.37 -7.06 34.33
N HIS A 228 -35.78 -6.60 35.52
CA HIS A 228 -35.34 -6.88 36.88
C HIS A 228 -33.85 -7.04 37.25
N CYS A 229 -33.46 -6.17 38.19
CA CYS A 229 -32.26 -6.15 39.02
C CYS A 229 -32.03 -7.43 39.83
N CYS A 230 -30.76 -7.73 40.11
CA CYS A 230 -30.31 -8.16 41.44
C CYS A 230 -28.91 -7.62 41.70
N ASP A 231 -28.78 -6.83 42.77
CA ASP A 231 -27.54 -6.46 43.45
C ASP A 231 -26.77 -7.68 43.93
N SER A 232 -25.44 -7.58 44.01
CA SER A 232 -24.65 -8.19 45.08
C SER A 232 -23.26 -7.57 45.14
N ASP A 233 -23.02 -6.83 46.21
CA ASP A 233 -21.73 -6.49 46.79
C ASP A 233 -20.82 -7.73 46.92
N ASN A 234 -19.50 -7.58 46.68
CA ASN A 234 -18.56 -7.79 47.77
C ASN A 234 -17.15 -7.24 47.48
N SER A 235 -16.67 -6.55 48.51
CA SER A 235 -15.30 -6.16 48.81
C SER A 235 -14.24 -7.26 48.68
N ASN A 236 -13.02 -6.93 48.22
CA ASN A 236 -11.85 -6.81 49.11
C ASN A 236 -10.48 -6.74 48.40
N ARG A 237 -9.74 -5.71 48.81
CA ARG A 237 -8.31 -5.65 49.20
C ARG A 237 -7.17 -5.72 48.17
N CYS A 238 -6.43 -4.62 48.20
CA CYS A 238 -5.08 -4.38 47.72
C CYS A 238 -4.05 -5.25 48.45
N ASP A 239 -2.93 -5.59 47.80
CA ASP A 239 -1.61 -5.45 48.41
C ASP A 239 -0.51 -5.30 47.35
N ASN A 240 0.31 -4.27 47.58
CA ASN A 240 1.48 -3.86 46.81
C ASN A 240 2.70 -4.68 47.24
N VAL A 241 3.45 -5.27 46.30
CA VAL A 241 4.88 -5.56 46.48
C VAL A 241 5.62 -5.37 45.15
N SER A 242 6.53 -4.40 45.14
CA SER A 242 7.63 -4.24 44.16
C SER A 242 8.92 -4.01 44.98
N PRO A 243 10.11 -3.99 44.39
CA PRO A 243 10.77 -5.05 43.61
C PRO A 243 12.17 -5.37 44.21
N SER A 244 12.68 -6.58 44.04
CA SER A 244 14.07 -6.92 44.39
C SER A 244 14.98 -6.95 43.16
N ILE A 245 16.05 -6.18 43.28
CA ILE A 245 17.16 -5.96 42.34
C ILE A 245 18.06 -7.20 42.35
N ASN A 246 18.42 -7.71 41.17
CA ASN A 246 19.64 -8.51 41.02
C ASN A 246 20.36 -8.12 39.71
N HIS A 247 21.60 -7.70 39.89
CA HIS A 247 22.59 -7.37 38.86
C HIS A 247 23.21 -8.64 38.26
N HIS A 248 23.81 -8.46 37.08
CA HIS A 248 24.78 -9.33 36.39
C HIS A 248 24.23 -10.58 35.68
N ALA A 249 23.71 -10.33 34.46
CA ALA A 249 23.95 -11.24 33.34
C ALA A 249 24.50 -10.41 32.17
N SER A 250 25.77 -10.67 31.85
CA SER A 250 26.50 -10.10 30.73
C SER A 250 25.71 -10.31 29.44
N LYS A 251 25.18 -9.21 28.89
CA LYS A 251 24.43 -9.18 27.63
C LYS A 251 25.41 -9.43 26.50
N VAL A 252 25.70 -10.69 26.19
CA VAL A 252 26.23 -11.08 24.89
C VAL A 252 25.15 -10.63 23.89
N GLN A 253 25.42 -9.55 23.16
CA GLN A 253 24.63 -9.15 22.01
C GLN A 253 24.78 -10.27 20.98
N LYS A 254 23.89 -11.25 21.04
CA LYS A 254 23.60 -12.11 19.91
C LYS A 254 23.06 -11.17 18.84
N GLU A 255 23.87 -10.84 17.84
CA GLU A 255 23.37 -10.18 16.64
C GLU A 255 22.15 -10.97 16.18
N SER A 256 21.00 -10.30 16.17
CA SER A 256 19.76 -10.93 15.72
C SER A 256 19.99 -11.38 14.28
N THR A 257 19.98 -12.69 14.04
CA THR A 257 20.08 -13.29 12.70
C THR A 257 18.81 -13.07 11.86
N THR A 258 17.93 -12.15 12.27
CA THR A 258 16.69 -11.83 11.58
C THR A 258 16.92 -10.65 10.64
N ALA A 259 16.52 -10.82 9.37
CA ALA A 259 16.53 -9.72 8.42
C ALA A 259 15.54 -8.65 8.89
N LYS A 260 15.97 -7.39 8.87
CA LYS A 260 15.08 -6.25 9.17
C LYS A 260 14.25 -5.83 7.96
N TRP A 261 14.73 -6.12 6.74
CA TRP A 261 14.10 -5.71 5.50
C TRP A 261 13.80 -6.91 4.62
N TYR A 262 12.63 -6.91 4.02
CA TYR A 262 12.17 -7.93 3.10
C TYR A 262 11.75 -7.28 1.78
N LEU A 263 12.33 -7.72 0.66
CA LEU A 263 12.10 -7.16 -0.67
C LEU A 263 11.03 -7.98 -1.40
N ALA A 264 10.06 -7.30 -2.01
CA ALA A 264 9.10 -7.95 -2.91
C ALA A 264 9.84 -8.68 -4.05
N LYS A 265 9.45 -9.92 -4.34
CA LYS A 265 10.08 -10.79 -5.34
C LYS A 265 10.16 -10.16 -6.74
N GLN A 266 9.21 -9.28 -7.07
CA GLN A 266 9.15 -8.58 -8.33
C GLN A 266 9.06 -7.06 -8.11
N ALA A 267 9.77 -6.31 -8.94
CA ALA A 267 9.64 -4.86 -9.03
C ALA A 267 8.47 -4.49 -9.97
N LEU A 268 7.77 -3.40 -9.66
CA LEU A 268 6.76 -2.86 -10.57
C LEU A 268 7.45 -2.01 -11.62
N SER A 269 7.11 -2.20 -12.88
CA SER A 269 7.72 -1.41 -13.97
C SER A 269 6.83 -0.24 -14.35
N GLY A 270 7.45 0.94 -14.48
CA GLY A 270 6.78 2.06 -15.14
C GLY A 270 6.56 1.81 -16.63
N PHE A 271 5.54 2.42 -17.21
CA PHE A 271 5.25 2.38 -18.63
C PHE A 271 4.68 3.70 -19.15
N GLN A 272 4.77 3.90 -20.45
CA GLN A 272 4.19 5.04 -21.15
C GLN A 272 2.96 4.60 -21.94
N ASP A 273 2.04 5.53 -22.14
CA ASP A 273 0.92 5.33 -23.03
C ASP A 273 1.41 5.11 -24.48
N MET A 274 0.72 4.23 -25.20
CA MET A 274 0.97 4.02 -26.62
C MET A 274 0.00 4.85 -27.44
N LYS A 275 0.49 5.45 -28.53
CA LYS A 275 -0.33 6.15 -29.50
C LYS A 275 -0.39 5.37 -30.81
N ILE A 276 -1.58 5.20 -31.36
CA ILE A 276 -1.82 4.69 -32.71
C ILE A 276 -2.38 5.86 -33.52
N ASP A 277 -1.68 6.23 -34.59
CA ASP A 277 -2.05 7.38 -35.45
C ASP A 277 -2.25 8.68 -34.65
N GLY A 278 -1.42 8.91 -33.64
CA GLY A 278 -1.48 10.09 -32.78
C GLY A 278 -2.54 10.03 -31.67
N VAL A 279 -3.43 9.04 -31.68
CA VAL A 279 -4.48 8.84 -30.67
C VAL A 279 -3.98 7.86 -29.61
N SER A 280 -4.15 8.24 -28.34
CA SER A 280 -3.89 7.37 -27.19
C SER A 280 -4.70 6.09 -27.29
N VAL A 281 -4.05 4.94 -27.06
CA VAL A 281 -4.73 3.65 -27.01
C VAL A 281 -5.77 3.60 -25.89
N TYR A 282 -5.54 4.33 -24.79
CA TYR A 282 -6.53 4.52 -23.74
C TYR A 282 -7.79 5.21 -24.27
N ASN A 283 -7.64 6.28 -25.07
CA ASN A 283 -8.76 7.03 -25.64
C ASN A 283 -9.52 6.28 -26.74
N VAL A 284 -8.80 5.52 -27.56
CA VAL A 284 -9.44 4.66 -28.58
C VAL A 284 -10.41 3.71 -27.91
N LEU A 285 -10.08 3.17 -26.73
CA LEU A 285 -10.96 2.28 -26.00
C LEU A 285 -12.01 3.00 -25.15
N SER A 286 -11.76 4.17 -24.59
CA SER A 286 -12.79 4.90 -23.83
C SER A 286 -13.89 5.49 -24.71
N GLY A 287 -13.63 5.70 -26.01
CA GLY A 287 -14.60 6.24 -26.97
C GLY A 287 -15.62 5.24 -27.56
N PHE A 288 -15.46 3.92 -27.36
CA PHE A 288 -16.40 2.90 -27.90
C PHE A 288 -17.68 2.68 -27.06
N ASP A 289 -17.91 3.48 -26.01
CA ASP A 289 -19.12 3.38 -25.18
C ASP A 289 -20.17 4.45 -25.57
N SER A 290 -20.21 4.88 -26.85
CA SER A 290 -21.20 5.84 -27.40
C SER A 290 -22.10 5.18 -28.43
#